data_AF-R0M5G0-F1
#
_entry.id   AF-R0M5G0-F1
#
_cell.length_a   1.000
_cell.length_b   1.000
_cell.length_c   1.000
_cell.angle_alpha   90.00
_cell.angle_beta   90.00
_cell.angle_gamma   90.00
#
_symmetry.space_group_name_H-M   'P 1'
#
loop_
_entity.id
_entity.type
_entity.pdbx_description
1 polymer ?
#
loop_
_entity_poly.entity_id
_entity_poly.type
_entity_poly.pdbx_seq_one_letter_code
_entity_poly.pdbx_strand_id
1 'polypeptide(L)'
;MDHHCIWMSVCVNYDNHGDFVRFLFFSSLSHCYISCVYIYNLYLVCKGKLIIPGKWTVVLCIFTVVALGFWLISGLIFKTQMKLILLNVTFLEEMALFEYDLEDNPILFKKYDLGTLKNLEDVFGPCYFLFLWRPRGDGVNFISNSDLLEPLYHSDYV
;
A
#
# COMPACT_ATOMS: atom_id res chain seq x y z
N MET A 1 -9.54 -8.01 -8.54
CA MET A 1 -9.88 -6.60 -8.20
C MET A 1 -9.53 -6.41 -6.74
N ASP A 2 -9.00 -5.26 -6.33
CA ASP A 2 -8.65 -5.01 -4.93
C ASP A 2 -9.82 -4.39 -4.16
N HIS A 3 -10.32 -3.21 -4.56
CA HIS A 3 -11.49 -2.57 -3.96
C HIS A 3 -12.01 -1.40 -4.83
N HIS A 4 -13.18 -0.85 -4.51
CA HIS A 4 -13.62 0.44 -5.05
C HIS A 4 -13.16 1.57 -4.12
N CYS A 5 -12.25 2.41 -4.60
CA CYS A 5 -11.70 3.50 -3.80
C CYS A 5 -12.58 4.75 -3.94
N ILE A 6 -13.37 5.04 -2.91
CA ILE A 6 -14.27 6.22 -2.88
C ILE A 6 -13.50 7.55 -2.97
N TRP A 7 -12.26 7.59 -2.49
CA TRP A 7 -11.45 8.81 -2.45
C TRP A 7 -10.94 9.24 -3.82
N MET A 8 -10.68 8.27 -4.69
CA MET A 8 -10.24 8.51 -6.07
C MET A 8 -11.38 8.33 -7.08
N SER A 9 -12.56 7.87 -6.62
CA SER A 9 -13.70 7.55 -7.48
C SER A 9 -13.37 6.57 -8.61
N VAL A 10 -12.46 5.63 -8.34
CA VAL A 10 -12.05 4.58 -9.30
C VAL A 10 -11.94 3.23 -8.58
N CYS A 11 -12.07 2.15 -9.34
CA CYS A 11 -11.71 0.82 -8.85
C CYS A 11 -10.20 0.65 -8.86
N VAL A 12 -9.66 0.09 -7.78
CA VAL A 12 -8.28 -0.39 -7.69
C VAL A 12 -8.28 -1.86 -8.11
N ASN A 13 -7.53 -2.17 -9.16
CA ASN A 13 -7.45 -3.48 -9.78
C ASN A 13 -6.03 -3.73 -10.30
N TYR A 14 -5.86 -4.84 -11.02
CA TYR A 14 -4.59 -5.26 -11.59
C TYR A 14 -3.78 -4.11 -12.22
N ASP A 15 -4.37 -3.33 -13.12
CA ASP A 15 -3.65 -2.36 -13.94
C ASP A 15 -3.17 -1.11 -13.17
N ASN A 16 -3.80 -0.78 -12.04
CA ASN A 16 -3.55 0.47 -11.31
C ASN A 16 -3.24 0.28 -9.82
N HIS A 17 -3.13 -0.97 -9.33
CA HIS A 17 -2.82 -1.26 -7.92
C HIS A 17 -1.46 -0.69 -7.52
N GLY A 18 -0.43 -0.88 -8.36
CA GLY A 18 0.88 -0.28 -8.15
C GLY A 18 0.84 1.25 -8.08
N ASP A 19 0.05 1.90 -8.94
CA ASP A 19 -0.12 3.36 -8.91
C ASP A 19 -0.83 3.85 -7.65
N PHE A 20 -1.85 3.13 -7.20
CA PHE A 20 -2.53 3.43 -5.94
C PHE A 20 -1.58 3.34 -4.74
N VAL A 21 -0.75 2.31 -4.67
CA VAL A 21 0.20 2.15 -3.55
C VAL A 21 1.31 3.19 -3.60
N ARG A 22 1.79 3.56 -4.80
CA ARG A 22 2.72 4.69 -4.97
C ARG A 22 2.07 6.01 -4.52
N PHE A 23 0.80 6.25 -4.87
CA PHE A 23 0.04 7.41 -4.41
C PHE A 23 -0.02 7.46 -2.87
N LEU A 24 -0.33 6.35 -2.20
CA LEU A 24 -0.36 6.29 -0.74
C LEU A 24 1.02 6.58 -0.13
N PHE A 25 2.08 6.01 -0.69
CA PHE A 25 3.45 6.23 -0.22
C PHE A 25 3.84 7.71 -0.31
N PHE A 26 3.72 8.31 -1.49
CA PHE A 26 4.10 9.70 -1.71
C PHE A 26 3.18 10.67 -0.96
N SER A 27 1.90 10.35 -0.82
CA SER A 27 0.97 11.12 0.01
C SER A 27 1.42 11.08 1.48
N SER A 28 1.68 9.90 2.05
CA SER A 28 2.12 9.79 3.44
C SER A 28 3.45 10.50 3.68
N LEU A 29 4.43 10.31 2.78
CA LEU A 29 5.74 10.97 2.88
C LEU A 29 5.61 12.50 2.82
N SER A 30 4.79 13.03 1.92
CA SER A 30 4.57 14.47 1.77
C SER A 30 3.91 15.07 3.00
N HIS A 31 2.90 14.40 3.56
CA HIS A 31 2.23 14.86 4.78
C HIS A 31 3.16 14.76 6.01
N CYS A 32 3.99 13.72 6.11
CA CYS A 32 5.02 13.62 7.14
C CYS A 32 5.98 14.81 7.08
N TYR A 33 6.50 15.12 5.89
CA TYR A 33 7.40 16.25 5.68
C TYR A 33 6.75 17.58 6.07
N ILE A 34 5.52 17.84 5.59
CA ILE A 34 4.78 19.06 5.90
C ILE A 34 4.49 19.16 7.41
N SER A 35 4.11 18.07 8.07
CA SER A 35 3.92 18.02 9.52
C SER A 35 5.20 18.41 10.28
N CYS A 36 6.36 17.88 9.88
CA CYS A 36 7.64 18.25 10.48
C CYS A 36 7.92 19.75 10.34
N VAL A 37 7.68 20.33 9.15
CA VAL A 37 7.85 21.76 8.90
C VAL A 37 6.90 22.58 9.78
N TYR A 38 5.62 22.20 9.89
CA TYR A 38 4.65 22.94 10.70
C TYR A 38 4.94 22.84 12.20
N ILE A 39 5.31 21.65 12.70
CA ILE A 39 5.73 21.46 14.09
C ILE A 39 6.96 22.32 14.40
N TYR A 40 7.92 22.38 13.49
CA TYR A 40 9.09 23.22 13.66
C TYR A 40 8.74 24.72 13.70
N ASN A 41 7.85 25.19 12.82
CA ASN A 41 7.38 26.57 12.87
C ASN A 41 6.63 26.89 14.17
N LEU A 42 5.76 25.99 14.65
CA LEU A 42 5.10 26.12 15.95
C LEU A 42 6.11 26.19 17.11
N TYR A 43 7.14 25.35 17.07
CA TYR A 43 8.23 25.41 18.04
C TYR A 43 8.92 26.79 18.05
N LEU A 44 9.20 27.37 16.87
CA LEU A 44 9.79 28.70 16.77
C LEU A 44 8.86 29.81 17.30
N VAL A 45 7.56 29.71 17.05
CA VAL A 45 6.54 30.62 17.62
C VAL A 45 6.53 30.52 19.14
N CYS A 46 6.49 29.31 19.70
CA CYS A 46 6.53 29.07 21.14
C CYS A 46 7.81 29.60 21.80
N LYS A 47 8.93 29.64 21.07
CA LYS A 47 10.20 30.22 21.54
C LYS A 47 10.30 31.73 21.31
N GLY A 48 9.28 32.38 20.75
CA GLY A 48 9.32 33.80 20.40
C GLY A 48 10.32 34.15 19.30
N LYS A 49 10.84 33.14 18.58
CA LYS A 49 11.81 33.32 17.48
C LYS A 49 11.12 33.58 16.14
N LEU A 50 9.83 33.26 16.04
CA LEU A 50 9.00 33.50 14.87
C LEU A 50 7.72 34.21 15.33
N ILE A 51 7.49 35.43 14.83
CA ILE A 51 6.32 36.24 15.19
C ILE A 51 5.27 36.07 14.11
N ILE A 52 4.20 35.36 14.43
CA ILE A 52 3.05 35.15 13.57
C ILE A 52 1.83 35.80 14.24
N PRO A 53 1.00 36.57 13.52
CA PRO A 53 -0.22 37.12 14.11
C PRO A 53 -1.12 36.00 14.64
N GLY A 54 -1.75 36.19 15.80
CA GLY A 54 -2.46 35.10 16.51
C GLY A 54 -3.45 34.30 15.65
N LYS A 55 -4.21 34.97 14.76
CA LYS A 55 -5.12 34.30 13.82
C LYS A 55 -4.41 33.29 12.90
N TRP A 56 -3.21 33.61 12.45
CA TRP A 56 -2.40 32.75 11.57
C TRP A 56 -1.71 31.63 12.35
N THR A 57 -1.39 31.84 13.63
CA THR A 57 -0.93 30.77 14.52
C THR A 57 -2.01 29.70 14.71
N VAL A 58 -3.28 30.11 14.88
CA VAL A 58 -4.41 29.17 14.96
C VAL A 58 -4.55 28.38 13.65
N VAL A 59 -4.46 29.05 12.51
CA VAL A 59 -4.47 28.39 11.18
C VAL A 59 -3.33 27.37 11.05
N LEU A 60 -2.12 27.73 11.47
CA LEU A 60 -0.96 26.82 11.48
C LEU A 60 -1.22 25.59 12.36
N CYS A 61 -1.80 25.76 13.56
CA CYS A 61 -2.18 24.64 14.41
C CYS A 61 -3.18 23.70 13.73
N ILE A 62 -4.23 24.26 13.11
CA ILE A 62 -5.25 23.46 12.41
C ILE A 62 -4.61 22.66 11.27
N PHE A 63 -3.82 23.30 10.41
CA PHE A 63 -3.13 22.61 9.32
C PHE A 63 -2.12 21.58 9.80
N THR A 64 -1.48 21.80 10.95
CA THR A 64 -0.59 20.79 11.57
C THR A 64 -1.35 19.52 11.93
N VAL A 65 -2.50 19.67 12.61
CA VAL A 65 -3.34 18.53 13.00
C VAL A 65 -3.90 17.80 11.77
N VAL A 66 -4.37 18.55 10.78
CA VAL A 66 -4.89 17.97 9.52
C VAL A 66 -3.79 17.21 8.77
N ALA A 67 -2.59 17.78 8.63
CA ALA A 67 -1.46 17.11 7.98
C ALA A 67 -1.06 15.83 8.71
N LEU A 68 -1.02 15.84 10.05
CA LEU A 68 -0.74 14.66 10.85
C LEU A 68 -1.82 13.57 10.65
N GLY A 69 -3.09 13.97 10.57
CA GLY A 69 -4.20 13.06 10.29
C GLY A 69 -4.06 12.38 8.93
N PHE A 70 -3.76 13.14 7.87
CA PHE A 70 -3.53 12.58 6.54
C PHE A 70 -2.29 11.69 6.49
N TRP A 71 -1.19 12.06 7.15
CA TRP A 71 0.00 11.23 7.26
C TRP A 71 -0.33 9.87 7.89
N LEU A 72 -1.03 9.88 9.03
CA LEU A 72 -1.39 8.66 9.76
C LEU A 72 -2.33 7.76 8.95
N ILE A 73 -3.42 8.32 8.40
CA ILE A 73 -4.41 7.55 7.65
C ILE A 73 -3.77 6.94 6.40
N SER A 74 -3.11 7.74 5.56
CA SER A 74 -2.46 7.24 4.34
C SER A 74 -1.34 6.25 4.66
N GLY A 75 -0.59 6.45 5.74
CA GLY A 75 0.47 5.54 6.19
C GLY A 75 -0.07 4.18 6.68
N LEU A 76 -1.20 4.16 7.39
CA LEU A 76 -1.84 2.92 7.82
C LEU A 76 -2.40 2.14 6.63
N ILE A 77 -3.07 2.82 5.69
CA ILE A 77 -3.57 2.17 4.47
C ILE A 77 -2.40 1.63 3.65
N PHE A 78 -1.32 2.41 3.47
CA PHE A 78 -0.10 1.96 2.80
C PHE A 78 0.48 0.71 3.46
N LYS A 79 0.59 0.68 4.80
CA LYS A 79 1.10 -0.47 5.54
C LYS A 79 0.25 -1.73 5.29
N THR A 80 -1.07 -1.61 5.35
CA THR A 80 -1.97 -2.75 5.09
C THR A 80 -1.82 -3.25 3.65
N GLN A 81 -1.82 -2.33 2.68
CA GLN A 81 -1.64 -2.67 1.27
C GLN A 81 -0.29 -3.36 1.02
N MET A 82 0.81 -2.87 1.63
CA MET A 82 2.11 -3.53 1.52
C MET A 82 2.13 -4.93 2.16
N LYS A 83 1.47 -5.15 3.31
CA LYS A 83 1.33 -6.48 3.92
C LYS A 83 0.68 -7.44 2.93
N LEU A 84 -0.44 -7.02 2.33
CA LEU A 84 -1.23 -7.81 1.38
C LEU A 84 -0.45 -8.11 0.10
N ILE A 85 0.23 -7.12 -0.48
CA ILE A 85 1.09 -7.30 -1.65
C ILE A 85 2.20 -8.30 -1.37
N LEU A 86 2.85 -8.23 -0.20
CA LEU A 86 3.92 -9.18 0.16
C LEU A 86 3.44 -10.63 0.25
N LEU A 87 2.14 -10.85 0.46
CA LEU A 87 1.51 -12.16 0.51
C LEU A 87 0.82 -12.55 -0.80
N ASN A 88 0.80 -11.64 -1.79
CA ASN A 88 0.04 -11.74 -3.04
C ASN A 88 -1.45 -12.05 -2.80
N VAL A 89 -2.06 -11.30 -1.88
CA VAL A 89 -3.48 -11.37 -1.52
C VAL A 89 -4.09 -10.00 -1.75
N THR A 90 -5.20 -9.91 -2.45
CA THR A 90 -5.98 -8.67 -2.59
C THR A 90 -6.84 -8.42 -1.35
N PHE A 91 -7.26 -7.18 -1.13
CA PHE A 91 -8.15 -6.84 -0.02
C PHE A 91 -9.46 -7.63 -0.05
N LEU A 92 -10.06 -7.80 -1.23
CA LEU A 92 -11.27 -8.62 -1.40
C LEU A 92 -11.03 -10.09 -1.06
N GLU A 93 -9.87 -10.65 -1.40
CA GLU A 93 -9.53 -12.03 -1.02
C GLU A 93 -9.33 -12.17 0.49
N GLU A 94 -8.65 -11.23 1.15
CA GLU A 94 -8.53 -11.23 2.62
C GLU A 94 -9.91 -11.18 3.29
N MET A 95 -10.81 -10.32 2.80
CA MET A 95 -12.18 -10.22 3.32
C MET A 95 -13.01 -11.47 3.09
N ALA A 96 -12.89 -12.10 1.92
CA ALA A 96 -13.58 -13.36 1.64
C ALA A 96 -13.09 -14.48 2.57
N LEU A 97 -11.78 -14.60 2.78
CA LEU A 97 -11.22 -15.61 3.69
C LEU A 97 -11.66 -15.38 5.13
N PHE A 98 -11.74 -14.13 5.58
CA PHE A 98 -12.28 -13.77 6.90
C PHE A 98 -13.76 -14.13 7.03
N GLU A 99 -14.59 -13.81 6.02
CA GLU A 99 -16.04 -14.09 6.04
C GLU A 99 -16.37 -15.59 6.16
N TYR A 100 -15.50 -16.45 5.63
CA TYR A 100 -15.68 -17.91 5.66
C TYR A 100 -14.89 -18.61 6.79
N ASP A 101 -14.27 -17.88 7.72
CA ASP A 101 -13.38 -18.43 8.77
C ASP A 101 -12.23 -19.30 8.20
N LEU A 102 -11.67 -18.90 7.05
CA LEU A 102 -10.60 -19.59 6.32
C LEU A 102 -9.26 -18.86 6.36
N GLU A 103 -9.14 -17.78 7.13
CA GLU A 103 -7.93 -16.98 7.28
C GLU A 103 -6.71 -17.78 7.78
N ASP A 104 -6.95 -18.78 8.63
CA ASP A 104 -5.91 -19.68 9.14
C ASP A 104 -5.52 -20.79 8.15
N ASN A 105 -6.18 -20.89 6.99
CA ASN A 105 -5.84 -21.87 5.97
C ASN A 105 -4.68 -21.35 5.10
N PRO A 106 -3.43 -21.82 5.31
CA PRO A 106 -2.27 -21.25 4.64
C PRO A 106 -2.27 -21.55 3.14
N ILE A 107 -2.92 -22.63 2.70
CA ILE A 107 -2.98 -23.02 1.28
C ILE A 107 -3.82 -22.01 0.51
N LEU A 108 -4.97 -21.62 1.07
CA LEU A 108 -5.86 -20.63 0.45
C LEU A 108 -5.29 -19.22 0.58
N PHE A 109 -4.79 -18.86 1.76
CA PHE A 109 -4.27 -17.52 2.03
C PHE A 109 -2.98 -17.21 1.26
N LYS A 110 -2.16 -18.22 0.94
CA LYS A 110 -0.91 -18.04 0.18
C LYS A 110 -0.96 -18.68 -1.20
N LYS A 111 -2.17 -18.81 -1.77
CA LYS A 111 -2.38 -19.46 -3.06
C LYS A 111 -1.53 -18.86 -4.19
N TYR A 112 -1.41 -17.54 -4.23
CA TYR A 112 -0.61 -16.82 -5.23
C TYR A 112 0.72 -16.29 -4.69
N ASP A 113 1.12 -16.68 -3.47
CA ASP A 113 2.41 -16.26 -2.92
C ASP A 113 3.55 -16.95 -3.67
N LEU A 114 4.30 -16.18 -4.46
CA LEU A 114 5.47 -16.63 -5.24
C LEU A 114 6.79 -16.17 -4.58
N GLY A 115 6.73 -15.58 -3.40
CA GLY A 115 7.83 -14.96 -2.68
C GLY A 115 7.97 -13.46 -2.95
N THR A 116 8.59 -12.76 -1.98
CA THR A 116 8.62 -11.29 -1.88
C THR A 116 8.88 -10.54 -3.18
N LEU A 117 9.95 -10.89 -3.92
CA LEU A 117 10.32 -10.15 -5.13
C LEU A 117 9.26 -10.33 -6.23
N LYS A 118 8.80 -11.57 -6.46
CA LYS A 118 7.80 -11.85 -7.50
C LYS A 118 6.46 -11.21 -7.17
N ASN A 119 6.04 -11.27 -5.91
CA ASN A 119 4.80 -10.63 -5.45
C ASN A 119 4.87 -9.10 -5.63
N LEU A 120 6.04 -8.48 -5.38
CA LEU A 120 6.24 -7.06 -5.68
C LEU A 120 6.21 -6.78 -7.19
N GLU A 121 6.81 -7.64 -8.02
CA GLU A 121 6.79 -7.47 -9.47
C GLU A 121 5.40 -7.66 -10.09
N ASP A 122 4.57 -8.52 -9.51
CA ASP A 122 3.18 -8.73 -9.91
C ASP A 122 2.32 -7.48 -9.72
N VAL A 123 2.70 -6.57 -8.81
CA VAL A 123 1.95 -5.34 -8.52
C VAL A 123 2.62 -4.08 -9.07
N PHE A 124 3.94 -3.97 -8.92
CA PHE A 124 4.69 -2.76 -9.27
C PHE A 124 5.48 -2.86 -10.58
N GLY A 125 5.48 -4.04 -11.21
CA GLY A 125 6.31 -4.31 -12.38
C GLY A 125 7.77 -4.62 -12.03
N PRO A 126 8.63 -4.79 -13.03
CA PRO A 126 9.96 -5.35 -12.83
C PRO A 126 10.87 -4.47 -11.97
N CYS A 127 11.69 -5.10 -11.12
CA CYS A 127 12.62 -4.36 -10.25
C CYS A 127 13.66 -3.55 -11.02
N TYR A 128 14.05 -3.98 -12.23
CA TYR A 128 15.01 -3.27 -13.08
C TYR A 128 14.46 -1.95 -13.63
N PHE A 129 13.13 -1.77 -13.64
CA PHE A 129 12.46 -0.48 -13.88
C PHE A 129 12.14 0.26 -12.57
N LEU A 130 12.83 -0.07 -11.48
CA LEU A 130 12.64 0.52 -10.15
C LEU A 130 11.21 0.39 -9.64
N PHE A 131 10.46 -0.64 -10.04
CA PHE A 131 9.06 -0.81 -9.65
C PHE A 131 8.16 0.36 -10.12
N LEU A 132 8.50 1.01 -11.25
CA LEU A 132 7.77 2.13 -11.85
C LEU A 132 7.09 1.76 -13.18
N TRP A 133 6.92 0.47 -13.46
CA TRP A 133 6.33 -0.01 -14.71
C TRP A 133 4.96 -0.67 -14.49
N ARG A 134 4.42 -1.23 -15.58
CA ARG A 134 3.25 -2.10 -15.57
C ARG A 134 3.51 -3.39 -14.78
N PRO A 135 2.50 -3.91 -14.07
CA PRO A 135 2.55 -5.22 -13.40
C PRO A 135 2.86 -6.35 -14.38
N ARG A 136 3.32 -7.49 -13.84
CA ARG A 136 3.55 -8.71 -14.62
C ARG A 136 2.23 -9.42 -14.91
N GLY A 137 2.07 -9.97 -16.12
CA GLY A 137 0.89 -10.76 -16.50
C GLY A 137 -0.08 -10.03 -17.44
N ASP A 138 -1.31 -10.55 -17.54
CA ASP A 138 -2.40 -10.03 -18.39
C ASP A 138 -3.62 -9.54 -17.59
N GLY A 139 -3.61 -9.69 -16.25
CA GLY A 139 -4.71 -9.36 -15.36
C GLY A 139 -5.88 -10.34 -15.39
N VAL A 140 -5.75 -11.46 -16.11
CA VAL A 140 -6.77 -12.51 -16.26
C VAL A 140 -6.27 -13.83 -15.68
N ASN A 141 -5.03 -14.19 -15.99
CA ASN A 141 -4.40 -15.43 -15.55
C ASN A 141 -3.27 -15.12 -14.55
N PHE A 142 -3.33 -15.76 -13.39
CA PHE A 142 -2.37 -15.57 -12.30
C PHE A 142 -1.71 -16.91 -11.96
N ILE A 143 -0.39 -16.91 -11.86
CA ILE A 143 0.39 -18.10 -11.51
C ILE A 143 0.19 -18.39 -10.03
N SER A 144 -0.22 -19.61 -9.70
CA SER A 144 -0.37 -20.05 -8.33
C SER A 144 0.85 -20.83 -7.84
N ASN A 145 0.98 -20.95 -6.52
CA ASN A 145 2.03 -21.76 -5.90
C ASN A 145 1.88 -23.25 -6.26
N SER A 146 0.65 -23.75 -6.44
CA SER A 146 0.42 -25.12 -6.94
C SER A 146 1.00 -25.37 -8.34
N ASP A 147 0.93 -24.38 -9.23
CA ASP A 147 1.47 -24.50 -10.59
C ASP A 147 3.01 -24.59 -10.59
N LEU A 148 3.67 -24.05 -9.55
CA LEU A 148 5.12 -24.19 -9.36
C LEU A 148 5.54 -25.57 -8.83
N LEU A 149 4.62 -26.27 -8.17
CA LEU A 149 4.87 -27.59 -7.56
C LEU A 149 4.54 -28.75 -8.52
N GLU A 150 3.65 -28.54 -9.49
CA GLU A 150 3.27 -29.53 -10.51
C GLU A 150 4.47 -30.17 -11.26
N PRO A 151 5.50 -29.41 -11.69
CA PRO A 151 6.66 -29.99 -12.36
C PRO A 151 7.53 -30.88 -11.45
N LEU A 152 7.49 -30.66 -10.13
CA LEU A 152 8.28 -31.42 -9.16
C LEU A 152 7.64 -32.78 -8.85
N TYR A 153 6.31 -32.88 -8.89
CA TYR A 153 5.61 -34.15 -8.70
C TYR A 153 5.74 -35.09 -9.89
N HIS A 154 6.00 -34.57 -11.10
CA HIS A 154 6.17 -35.40 -12.30
C HIS A 154 7.61 -35.88 -12.53
N SER A 155 8.63 -35.35 -11.83
CA SER A 155 10.02 -35.85 -11.94
C SER A 155 10.31 -37.07 -11.07
N ASP A 156 9.44 -37.40 -10.11
CA ASP A 156 9.60 -38.56 -9.21
C ASP A 156 8.98 -39.86 -9.76
N TYR A 157 8.48 -39.84 -11.00
CA TYR A 157 7.86 -40.98 -11.68
C TYR A 157 8.55 -41.39 -13.00
N VAL A 158 9.84 -41.06 -13.19
CA VAL A 158 10.65 -41.53 -14.32
C VAL A 158 11.89 -42.28 -13.83
#